data_AF-A0A5N6L792-F1
#
_entry.id   AF-A0A5N6L792-F1
#
_cell.length_a   1.000
_cell.length_b   1.000
_cell.length_c   1.000
_cell.angle_alpha   90.00
_cell.angle_beta   90.00
_cell.angle_gamma   90.00
#
_symmetry.space_group_name_H-M   'P 1'
#
loop_
_entity.id
_entity.type
_entity.pdbx_description
1 polymer ?
#
loop_
_entity_poly.entity_id
_entity_poly.type
_entity_poly.pdbx_seq_one_letter_code
_entity_poly.pdbx_strand_id
1 'polypeptide(L)'
;MSSCFLLTVKDDSIEGIYETLKDCALISQSAGGIGLAVHNVRATGSYIKGTNGNSNGLVPMLKVFNDTARYVDQGGGKRKGAFAIYLEPWHADIFEFLDLKKNHGKEEMRARDLFYALWTPDLFMKRVEANGDWTLMCPHECPGLDTTWGPEFEKLYTKYEREGRGRKTIKAQELWFHILESQTETGTPYMLFKDAANGKSNQQNLGTIKSSNLCTEIMEYTDKDEIAVCNLASLALPRYLVEDAQGNLTFDHKTLYDITYQTTLNLNKVIDVNYYPVPETERSNFRHRPIGLGVQGLADTFIALRMPFESDEAKGLNEDIFETIYFAAMTASKDLAMKDGAYETFPGSPLSKGIFQFDMWGVTPKSGRWDWDTLRGQVVEHGVRNSLLVAPMPTASTAQILGNNESFEPYTSNIYVRRVLSGEFMVVNKHLLKDLVKLGLWNEQMKQDIIAANGSVQGIARVPQHIKDLYKTVWEISQRTIIDMAADRGAYICQSQSLNLHVQNPNFGKLTSMHFHSWKRGLKTGMYYLRTKAAADAIKFTVEKQAAETLEPMYAQNQSDMACSLDNPDACEACGS
;
A
#
# COMPACT_ATOMS: atom_id res chain seq x y z
N MET A 1 -18.22 -12.00 2.72
CA MET A 1 -17.11 -12.10 3.70
C MET A 1 -15.80 -11.65 3.09
N SER A 2 -15.60 -11.88 1.80
CA SER A 2 -14.51 -11.30 1.02
C SER A 2 -14.92 -9.92 0.47
N SER A 3 -13.99 -8.96 0.46
CA SER A 3 -14.30 -7.56 0.13
C SER A 3 -13.28 -6.91 -0.80
N CYS A 4 -12.44 -7.70 -1.46
CA CYS A 4 -11.52 -7.18 -2.46
C CYS A 4 -11.41 -8.12 -3.66
N PHE A 5 -11.43 -7.54 -4.86
CA PHE A 5 -11.57 -8.24 -6.14
C PHE A 5 -10.62 -7.69 -7.19
N LEU A 6 -10.18 -8.53 -8.12
CA LEU A 6 -9.31 -8.15 -9.23
C LEU A 6 -9.93 -8.58 -10.55
N LEU A 7 -9.97 -7.68 -11.51
CA LEU A 7 -10.57 -7.88 -12.82
C LEU A 7 -9.60 -7.42 -13.91
N THR A 8 -9.74 -8.00 -15.09
CA THR A 8 -9.27 -7.40 -16.35
C THR A 8 -10.48 -7.06 -17.20
N VAL A 9 -10.41 -6.00 -18.01
CA VAL A 9 -11.46 -5.75 -19.00
C VAL A 9 -11.59 -6.99 -19.90
N LYS A 10 -12.80 -7.55 -20.00
CA LYS A 10 -13.05 -8.85 -20.65
C LYS A 10 -12.61 -8.89 -22.11
N ASP A 11 -12.89 -7.81 -22.84
CA ASP A 11 -12.56 -7.67 -24.26
C ASP A 11 -12.45 -6.20 -24.68
N ASP A 12 -11.68 -5.90 -25.73
CA ASP A 12 -11.54 -4.58 -26.34
C ASP A 12 -12.73 -4.28 -27.28
N SER A 13 -13.94 -4.32 -26.70
CA SER A 13 -15.21 -4.07 -27.36
C SER A 13 -16.20 -3.40 -26.40
N ILE A 14 -17.23 -2.75 -26.94
CA ILE A 14 -18.27 -2.12 -26.11
C ILE A 14 -18.97 -3.16 -25.23
N GLU A 15 -19.23 -4.36 -25.75
CA GLU A 15 -19.82 -5.45 -24.98
C GLU A 15 -18.92 -5.86 -23.81
N GLY A 16 -17.65 -6.18 -24.07
CA GLY A 16 -16.71 -6.57 -23.01
C GLY A 16 -16.49 -5.47 -21.96
N ILE A 17 -16.43 -4.21 -22.38
CA ILE A 17 -16.29 -3.05 -21.47
C ILE A 17 -17.52 -2.90 -20.56
N TYR A 18 -18.74 -2.98 -21.12
CA TYR A 18 -19.96 -2.80 -20.34
C TYR A 18 -20.32 -4.02 -19.49
N GLU A 19 -19.95 -5.23 -19.91
CA GLU A 19 -20.00 -6.42 -19.03
C GLU A 19 -19.06 -6.25 -17.84
N THR A 20 -17.82 -5.82 -18.07
CA THR A 20 -16.86 -5.54 -16.98
C THR A 20 -17.41 -4.45 -16.04
N LEU A 21 -18.04 -3.40 -16.58
CA LEU A 21 -18.66 -2.33 -15.80
C LEU A 21 -19.80 -2.85 -14.91
N LYS A 22 -20.66 -3.73 -15.47
CA LYS A 22 -21.74 -4.40 -14.73
C LYS A 22 -21.17 -5.23 -13.59
N ASP A 23 -20.11 -6.01 -13.84
CA ASP A 23 -19.46 -6.82 -12.80
C ASP A 23 -18.90 -5.93 -11.69
N CYS A 24 -18.23 -4.83 -12.05
CA CYS A 24 -17.75 -3.83 -11.09
C CYS A 24 -18.90 -3.22 -10.25
N ALA A 25 -20.04 -2.93 -10.86
CA ALA A 25 -21.21 -2.39 -10.15
C ALA A 25 -21.78 -3.41 -9.13
N LEU A 26 -21.93 -4.68 -9.51
CA LEU A 26 -22.43 -5.75 -8.63
C LEU A 26 -21.47 -6.03 -7.46
N ILE A 27 -20.17 -6.03 -7.73
CA ILE A 27 -19.12 -6.16 -6.70
C ILE A 27 -19.15 -4.97 -5.74
N SER A 28 -19.21 -3.74 -6.27
CA SER A 28 -19.25 -2.51 -5.46
C SER A 28 -20.52 -2.46 -4.61
N GLN A 29 -21.66 -2.91 -5.13
CA GLN A 29 -22.92 -3.01 -4.38
C GLN A 29 -22.76 -3.88 -3.12
N SER A 30 -21.93 -4.92 -3.21
CA SER A 30 -21.61 -5.85 -2.12
C SER A 30 -20.44 -5.36 -1.23
N ALA A 31 -20.13 -4.07 -1.29
CA ALA A 31 -19.04 -3.41 -0.56
C ALA A 31 -17.61 -3.87 -0.92
N GLY A 32 -17.42 -4.44 -2.12
CA GLY A 32 -16.12 -4.86 -2.62
C GLY A 32 -15.27 -3.71 -3.19
N GLY A 33 -13.99 -3.63 -2.81
CA GLY A 33 -12.99 -2.81 -3.48
C GLY A 33 -12.38 -3.52 -4.69
N ILE A 34 -12.07 -2.79 -5.76
CA ILE A 34 -11.70 -3.38 -7.05
C ILE A 34 -10.32 -2.93 -7.51
N GLY A 35 -9.50 -3.86 -7.99
CA GLY A 35 -8.40 -3.57 -8.93
C GLY A 35 -8.81 -3.96 -10.35
N LEU A 36 -8.65 -3.07 -11.33
CA LEU A 36 -9.07 -3.29 -12.72
C LEU A 36 -7.92 -3.03 -13.68
N ALA A 37 -7.44 -4.08 -14.37
CA ALA A 37 -6.50 -3.96 -15.48
C ALA A 37 -7.22 -3.49 -16.75
N VAL A 38 -6.72 -2.42 -17.37
CA VAL A 38 -7.29 -1.85 -18.61
C VAL A 38 -6.30 -1.84 -19.78
N HIS A 39 -5.18 -2.56 -19.65
CA HIS A 39 -4.07 -2.58 -20.61
C HIS A 39 -4.45 -3.00 -22.03
N ASN A 40 -5.51 -3.81 -22.14
CA ASN A 40 -5.98 -4.40 -23.40
C ASN A 40 -6.95 -3.48 -24.18
N VAL A 41 -7.39 -2.36 -23.60
CA VAL A 41 -8.32 -1.44 -24.26
C VAL A 41 -7.57 -0.53 -25.23
N ARG A 42 -8.04 -0.40 -26.47
CA ARG A 42 -7.35 0.38 -27.51
C ARG A 42 -7.23 1.88 -27.16
N ALA A 43 -6.08 2.46 -27.48
CA ALA A 43 -5.78 3.86 -27.22
C ALA A 43 -6.54 4.86 -28.13
N THR A 44 -6.49 6.14 -27.78
CA THR A 44 -7.13 7.25 -28.52
C THR A 44 -6.68 7.29 -29.98
N GLY A 45 -7.60 7.43 -30.93
CA GLY A 45 -7.29 7.47 -32.37
C GLY A 45 -7.17 6.09 -33.04
N SER A 46 -7.29 4.98 -32.30
CA SER A 46 -7.29 3.62 -32.88
C SER A 46 -8.50 3.39 -33.78
N TYR A 47 -8.30 2.78 -34.94
CA TYR A 47 -9.37 2.48 -35.88
C TYR A 47 -10.41 1.51 -35.30
N ILE A 48 -11.69 1.73 -35.61
CA ILE A 48 -12.82 0.87 -35.26
C ILE A 48 -13.51 0.41 -36.55
N LYS A 49 -13.26 -0.84 -36.95
CA LYS A 49 -13.77 -1.42 -38.20
C LYS A 49 -15.30 -1.37 -38.31
N GLY A 50 -16.03 -1.62 -37.23
CA GLY A 50 -17.50 -1.70 -37.25
C GLY A 50 -18.21 -0.37 -37.49
N THR A 51 -17.68 0.72 -36.95
CA THR A 51 -18.28 2.08 -37.06
C THR A 51 -17.57 2.96 -38.08
N ASN A 52 -16.47 2.47 -38.66
CA ASN A 52 -15.57 3.24 -39.53
C ASN A 52 -15.09 4.57 -38.89
N GLY A 53 -14.98 4.59 -37.56
CA GLY A 53 -14.51 5.72 -36.77
C GLY A 53 -13.24 5.40 -36.01
N ASN A 54 -12.85 6.30 -35.11
CA ASN A 54 -11.69 6.15 -34.24
C ASN A 54 -12.10 6.07 -32.77
N SER A 55 -11.33 5.33 -31.97
CA SER A 55 -11.51 5.23 -30.52
C SER A 55 -11.23 6.56 -29.84
N ASN A 56 -12.00 6.87 -28.79
CA ASN A 56 -11.73 8.00 -27.91
C ASN A 56 -10.76 7.65 -26.76
N GLY A 57 -10.24 6.42 -26.73
CA GLY A 57 -9.24 5.96 -25.78
C GLY A 57 -9.76 5.72 -24.37
N LEU A 58 -8.82 5.64 -23.41
CA LEU A 58 -9.11 5.27 -22.03
C LEU A 58 -9.90 6.34 -21.26
N VAL A 59 -9.63 7.63 -21.49
CA VAL A 59 -10.17 8.71 -20.64
C VAL A 59 -11.71 8.71 -20.59
N PRO A 60 -12.45 8.67 -21.72
CA PRO A 60 -13.90 8.66 -21.67
C PRO A 60 -14.47 7.37 -21.08
N MET A 61 -13.83 6.22 -21.33
CA MET A 61 -14.21 4.95 -20.71
C MET A 61 -14.11 5.06 -19.18
N LEU A 62 -12.97 5.54 -18.68
CA LEU A 62 -12.72 5.65 -17.24
C LEU A 62 -13.65 6.66 -16.55
N LYS A 63 -14.16 7.68 -17.25
CA LYS A 63 -15.23 8.53 -16.71
C LYS A 63 -16.52 7.76 -16.43
N VAL A 64 -16.90 6.81 -17.27
CA VAL A 64 -18.07 5.95 -17.01
C VAL A 64 -17.85 5.09 -15.77
N PHE A 65 -16.65 4.52 -15.60
CA PHE A 65 -16.30 3.79 -14.37
C PHE A 65 -16.28 4.70 -13.13
N ASN A 66 -15.78 5.93 -13.26
CA ASN A 66 -15.79 6.93 -12.20
C ASN A 66 -17.21 7.23 -11.72
N ASP A 67 -18.12 7.52 -12.64
CA ASP A 67 -19.50 7.87 -12.31
C ASP A 67 -20.26 6.66 -11.75
N THR A 68 -19.92 5.44 -12.20
CA THR A 68 -20.42 4.20 -11.60
C THR A 68 -19.93 4.01 -10.16
N ALA A 69 -18.64 4.26 -9.88
CA ALA A 69 -18.10 4.20 -8.53
C ALA A 69 -18.78 5.20 -7.58
N ARG A 70 -19.15 6.38 -8.09
CA ARG A 70 -19.92 7.39 -7.35
C ARG A 70 -21.38 7.00 -7.15
N TYR A 71 -22.00 6.38 -8.15
CA TYR A 71 -23.41 5.98 -8.10
C TYR A 71 -23.63 4.82 -7.13
N VAL A 72 -22.78 3.80 -7.17
CA VAL A 72 -22.89 2.59 -6.33
C VAL A 72 -22.17 2.79 -4.99
N ASP A 73 -22.63 3.79 -4.22
CA ASP A 73 -22.11 4.14 -2.88
C ASP A 73 -22.77 3.28 -1.78
N GLN A 74 -22.34 2.01 -1.73
CA GLN A 74 -22.52 0.98 -0.67
C GLN A 74 -23.62 1.24 0.38
N GLY A 75 -24.86 1.46 -0.05
CA GLY A 75 -26.02 1.64 0.84
C GLY A 75 -26.18 3.03 1.48
N GLY A 76 -26.03 4.10 0.71
CA GLY A 76 -26.49 5.45 1.09
C GLY A 76 -25.42 6.34 1.74
N GLY A 77 -24.18 6.28 1.26
CA GLY A 77 -23.10 7.16 1.72
C GLY A 77 -22.24 6.60 2.86
N LYS A 78 -22.42 5.32 3.24
CA LYS A 78 -21.59 4.68 4.27
C LYS A 78 -20.16 4.45 3.81
N ARG A 79 -19.93 4.21 2.51
CA ARG A 79 -18.60 4.01 1.92
C ARG A 79 -18.65 4.09 0.38
N LYS A 80 -17.97 5.09 -0.19
CA LYS A 80 -17.85 5.24 -1.65
C LYS A 80 -17.27 3.99 -2.30
N GLY A 81 -17.77 3.63 -3.49
CA GLY A 81 -17.13 2.63 -4.34
C GLY A 81 -15.69 3.03 -4.66
N ALA A 82 -14.77 2.08 -4.66
CA ALA A 82 -13.34 2.35 -4.79
C ALA A 82 -12.69 1.38 -5.78
N PHE A 83 -12.31 1.90 -6.95
CA PHE A 83 -11.68 1.15 -8.01
C PHE A 83 -10.27 1.68 -8.26
N ALA A 84 -9.26 0.82 -8.21
CA ALA A 84 -7.90 1.11 -8.65
C ALA A 84 -7.71 0.62 -10.09
N ILE A 85 -7.43 1.53 -11.00
CA ILE A 85 -7.19 1.25 -12.41
C ILE A 85 -5.70 1.01 -12.61
N TYR A 86 -5.36 -0.12 -13.23
CA TYR A 86 -3.99 -0.52 -13.53
C TYR A 86 -3.71 -0.31 -15.00
N LEU A 87 -2.60 0.39 -15.29
CA LEU A 87 -2.10 0.61 -16.65
C LEU A 87 -0.59 0.32 -16.77
N GLU A 88 -0.17 -0.36 -17.83
CA GLU A 88 1.25 -0.52 -18.17
C GLU A 88 1.80 0.74 -18.86
N PRO A 89 3.04 1.17 -18.56
CA PRO A 89 3.58 2.47 -19.00
C PRO A 89 3.88 2.56 -20.51
N TRP A 90 3.77 1.47 -21.27
CA TRP A 90 3.88 1.50 -22.73
C TRP A 90 2.58 1.94 -23.40
N HIS A 91 1.45 1.99 -22.69
CA HIS A 91 0.17 2.30 -23.31
C HIS A 91 0.14 3.73 -23.86
N ALA A 92 -0.45 3.94 -25.05
CA ALA A 92 -0.38 5.23 -25.72
C ALA A 92 -1.17 6.38 -25.06
N ASP A 93 -2.14 6.07 -24.19
CA ASP A 93 -2.88 7.07 -23.38
C ASP A 93 -2.25 7.29 -21.98
N ILE A 94 -0.99 6.90 -21.76
CA ILE A 94 -0.37 6.91 -20.41
C ILE A 94 -0.25 8.31 -19.79
N PHE A 95 0.01 9.36 -20.58
CA PHE A 95 0.14 10.72 -20.05
C PHE A 95 -1.20 11.26 -19.54
N GLU A 96 -2.25 11.08 -20.33
CA GLU A 96 -3.61 11.47 -19.95
C GLU A 96 -4.09 10.66 -18.74
N PHE A 97 -3.76 9.37 -18.68
CA PHE A 97 -4.04 8.50 -17.52
C PHE A 97 -3.43 9.05 -16.23
N LEU A 98 -2.18 9.52 -16.28
CA LEU A 98 -1.46 10.09 -15.13
C LEU A 98 -2.06 11.42 -14.63
N ASP A 99 -2.83 12.11 -15.48
CA ASP A 99 -3.46 13.39 -15.15
C ASP A 99 -4.89 13.24 -14.60
N LEU A 100 -5.51 12.06 -14.68
CA LEU A 100 -6.93 11.85 -14.36
C LEU A 100 -7.33 12.22 -12.92
N LYS A 101 -6.38 12.14 -11.98
CA LYS A 101 -6.59 12.46 -10.56
C LYS A 101 -6.17 13.89 -10.17
N LYS A 102 -5.50 14.63 -11.06
CA LYS A 102 -5.04 15.99 -10.76
C LYS A 102 -6.23 16.91 -10.46
N ASN A 103 -6.06 17.82 -9.51
CA ASN A 103 -7.13 18.74 -9.12
C ASN A 103 -7.38 19.81 -10.18
N HIS A 104 -6.33 20.28 -10.86
CA HIS A 104 -6.40 21.26 -11.95
C HIS A 104 -6.64 20.60 -13.31
N GLY A 105 -6.97 21.42 -14.32
CA GLY A 105 -7.24 21.00 -15.71
C GLY A 105 -8.72 20.79 -16.02
N LYS A 106 -9.01 20.31 -17.24
CA LYS A 106 -10.36 20.19 -17.81
C LYS A 106 -11.15 19.04 -17.17
N GLU A 107 -12.38 19.28 -16.73
CA GLU A 107 -13.19 18.29 -16.00
C GLU A 107 -13.56 17.07 -16.85
N GLU A 108 -13.78 17.27 -18.15
CA GLU A 108 -13.99 16.21 -19.13
C GLU A 108 -12.78 15.28 -19.30
N MET A 109 -11.61 15.67 -18.77
CA MET A 109 -10.38 14.88 -18.76
C MET A 109 -10.00 14.39 -17.34
N ARG A 110 -10.98 14.28 -16.43
CA ARG A 110 -10.77 13.90 -15.03
C ARG A 110 -11.74 12.82 -14.57
N ALA A 111 -11.25 11.99 -13.66
CA ALA A 111 -11.95 10.89 -13.00
C ALA A 111 -11.36 10.68 -11.59
N ARG A 112 -11.67 11.61 -10.68
CA ARG A 112 -10.96 11.73 -9.37
C ARG A 112 -11.42 10.75 -8.29
N ASP A 113 -12.60 10.15 -8.45
CA ASP A 113 -13.11 9.15 -7.51
C ASP A 113 -12.47 7.77 -7.72
N LEU A 114 -11.76 7.58 -8.84
CA LEU A 114 -10.93 6.41 -9.10
C LEU A 114 -9.54 6.54 -8.46
N PHE A 115 -8.88 5.40 -8.29
CA PHE A 115 -7.46 5.29 -7.93
C PHE A 115 -6.68 4.80 -9.14
N TYR A 116 -5.39 5.10 -9.19
CA TYR A 116 -4.54 4.84 -10.35
C TYR A 116 -3.28 4.11 -9.93
N ALA A 117 -2.86 3.15 -10.73
CA ALA A 117 -1.72 2.29 -10.47
C ALA A 117 -0.96 1.99 -11.77
N LEU A 118 0.36 1.95 -11.66
CA LEU A 118 1.24 1.51 -12.73
C LEU A 118 1.60 0.04 -12.55
N TRP A 119 1.46 -0.72 -13.63
CA TRP A 119 1.93 -2.11 -13.73
C TRP A 119 3.22 -2.12 -14.56
N THR A 120 4.34 -1.90 -13.89
CA THR A 120 5.59 -1.47 -14.52
C THR A 120 6.48 -2.65 -14.90
N PRO A 121 6.81 -2.86 -16.19
CA PRO A 121 7.80 -3.85 -16.60
C PRO A 121 9.23 -3.37 -16.28
N ASP A 122 10.14 -4.30 -16.01
CA ASP A 122 11.56 -4.04 -15.74
C ASP A 122 12.21 -3.26 -16.89
N LEU A 123 11.78 -3.51 -18.13
CA LEU A 123 12.30 -2.81 -19.30
C LEU A 123 12.12 -1.30 -19.19
N PHE A 124 10.98 -0.83 -18.67
CA PHE A 124 10.76 0.61 -18.49
C PHE A 124 11.78 1.18 -17.51
N MET A 125 11.97 0.52 -16.36
CA MET A 125 12.95 0.94 -15.34
C MET A 125 14.38 0.95 -15.89
N LYS A 126 14.77 -0.08 -16.65
CA LYS A 126 16.06 -0.16 -17.36
C LYS A 126 16.24 0.99 -18.35
N ARG A 127 15.20 1.33 -19.13
CA ARG A 127 15.25 2.44 -20.09
C ARG A 127 15.31 3.81 -19.39
N VAL A 128 14.63 3.99 -18.26
CA VAL A 128 14.72 5.22 -17.45
C VAL A 128 16.15 5.40 -16.90
N GLU A 129 16.74 4.35 -16.33
CA GLU A 129 18.11 4.37 -15.79
C GLU A 129 19.15 4.68 -16.88
N ALA A 130 19.01 4.05 -18.05
CA ALA A 130 19.92 4.24 -19.18
C ALA A 130 19.64 5.52 -20.01
N ASN A 131 18.64 6.32 -19.65
CA ASN A 131 18.13 7.43 -20.46
C ASN A 131 17.83 7.03 -21.92
N GLY A 132 17.29 5.81 -22.08
CA GLY A 132 16.91 5.25 -23.36
C GLY A 132 15.57 5.78 -23.87
N ASP A 133 15.25 5.41 -25.09
CA ASP A 133 13.96 5.70 -25.69
C ASP A 133 12.87 4.77 -25.13
N TRP A 134 11.63 5.26 -25.15
CA TRP A 134 10.44 4.50 -24.78
C TRP A 134 9.35 4.74 -25.82
N THR A 135 8.73 3.67 -26.28
CA THR A 135 7.76 3.67 -27.37
C THR A 135 6.38 3.36 -26.82
N LEU A 136 5.49 4.31 -27.03
CA LEU A 136 4.09 4.23 -26.70
C LEU A 136 3.32 3.46 -27.78
N MET A 137 2.52 2.49 -27.37
CA MET A 137 1.85 1.52 -28.24
C MET A 137 0.37 1.41 -27.91
N CYS A 138 -0.44 1.09 -28.92
CA CYS A 138 -1.83 0.69 -28.73
C CYS A 138 -1.91 -0.85 -28.66
N PRO A 139 -2.66 -1.45 -27.71
CA PRO A 139 -2.78 -2.90 -27.60
C PRO A 139 -3.41 -3.55 -28.84
N HIS A 140 -4.26 -2.83 -29.57
CA HIS A 140 -4.82 -3.31 -30.84
C HIS A 140 -3.75 -3.45 -31.94
N GLU A 141 -2.80 -2.51 -31.97
CA GLU A 141 -1.71 -2.47 -32.94
C GLU A 141 -0.52 -3.32 -32.50
N CYS A 142 -0.37 -3.58 -31.20
CA CYS A 142 0.73 -4.30 -30.56
C CYS A 142 0.19 -5.32 -29.53
N PRO A 143 -0.55 -6.36 -29.96
CA PRO A 143 -1.25 -7.27 -29.06
C PRO A 143 -0.28 -8.17 -28.29
N GLY A 144 -0.69 -8.62 -27.10
CA GLY A 144 0.05 -9.62 -26.32
C GLY A 144 1.10 -9.08 -25.36
N LEU A 145 1.32 -7.75 -25.33
CA LEU A 145 2.19 -7.12 -24.33
C LEU A 145 1.67 -7.30 -22.89
N ASP A 146 0.34 -7.26 -22.70
CA ASP A 146 -0.33 -7.47 -21.41
C ASP A 146 -0.38 -8.94 -20.98
N THR A 147 -0.09 -9.88 -21.89
CA THR A 147 -0.09 -11.33 -21.63
C THR A 147 1.30 -11.94 -21.62
N THR A 148 2.35 -11.11 -21.71
CA THR A 148 3.76 -11.51 -21.60
C THR A 148 4.44 -10.71 -20.49
N TRP A 149 5.49 -11.25 -19.88
CA TRP A 149 6.30 -10.58 -18.86
C TRP A 149 7.78 -10.98 -18.98
N GLY A 150 8.66 -10.27 -18.31
CA GLY A 150 10.10 -10.55 -18.26
C GLY A 150 10.75 -10.61 -19.65
N PRO A 151 11.65 -11.57 -19.92
CA PRO A 151 12.35 -11.67 -21.20
C PRO A 151 11.44 -11.79 -22.43
N GLU A 152 10.28 -12.47 -22.31
CA GLU A 152 9.35 -12.61 -23.43
C GLU A 152 8.65 -11.28 -23.76
N PHE A 153 8.29 -10.49 -22.73
CA PHE A 153 7.81 -9.12 -22.92
C PHE A 153 8.87 -8.25 -23.61
N GLU A 154 10.12 -8.27 -23.13
CA GLU A 154 11.21 -7.47 -23.72
C GLU A 154 11.43 -7.80 -25.21
N LYS A 155 11.41 -9.08 -25.55
CA LYS A 155 11.55 -9.56 -26.92
C LYS A 155 10.38 -9.12 -27.80
N LEU A 156 9.14 -9.22 -27.31
CA LEU A 156 7.94 -8.83 -28.05
C LEU A 156 7.87 -7.31 -28.25
N TYR A 157 8.09 -6.55 -27.19
CA TYR A 157 8.09 -5.09 -27.20
C TYR A 157 9.15 -4.54 -28.16
N THR A 158 10.40 -5.02 -28.08
CA THR A 158 11.47 -4.56 -28.99
C THR A 158 11.27 -5.02 -30.43
N LYS A 159 10.55 -6.12 -30.66
CA LYS A 159 10.11 -6.52 -32.00
C LYS A 159 9.16 -5.48 -32.58
N TYR A 160 8.17 -5.01 -31.82
CA TYR A 160 7.25 -3.95 -32.28
C TYR A 160 7.94 -2.61 -32.48
N GLU A 161 8.95 -2.26 -31.68
CA GLU A 161 9.81 -1.09 -31.94
C GLU A 161 10.49 -1.22 -33.32
N ARG A 162 11.11 -2.38 -33.62
CA ARG A 162 11.78 -2.61 -34.91
C ARG A 162 10.83 -2.63 -36.11
N GLU A 163 9.59 -3.10 -35.91
CA GLU A 163 8.54 -3.09 -36.93
C GLU A 163 7.92 -1.70 -37.17
N GLY A 164 8.27 -0.69 -36.36
CA GLY A 164 7.70 0.65 -36.47
C GLY A 164 6.22 0.73 -36.10
N ARG A 165 5.73 -0.19 -35.25
CA ARG A 165 4.31 -0.28 -34.84
C ARG A 165 3.94 0.66 -33.69
N GLY A 166 4.94 1.31 -33.09
CA GLY A 166 4.72 2.30 -32.06
C GLY A 166 4.04 3.56 -32.58
N ARG A 167 3.23 4.20 -31.75
CA ARG A 167 2.55 5.46 -32.08
C ARG A 167 3.43 6.68 -31.88
N LYS A 168 4.23 6.64 -30.81
CA LYS A 168 5.11 7.74 -30.42
C LYS A 168 6.30 7.17 -29.67
N THR A 169 7.50 7.61 -30.03
CA THR A 169 8.70 7.33 -29.24
C THR A 169 9.12 8.60 -28.51
N ILE A 170 9.39 8.47 -27.22
CA ILE A 170 9.79 9.53 -26.29
C ILE A 170 11.06 9.12 -25.55
N LYS A 171 11.62 10.02 -24.73
CA LYS A 171 12.61 9.59 -23.74
C LYS A 171 11.91 8.92 -22.57
N ALA A 172 12.45 7.80 -22.08
CA ALA A 172 11.88 7.11 -20.93
C ALA A 172 11.81 8.02 -19.69
N GLN A 173 12.81 8.89 -19.51
CA GLN A 173 12.84 9.87 -18.41
C GLN A 173 11.74 10.95 -18.53
N GLU A 174 11.25 11.26 -19.72
CA GLU A 174 10.13 12.18 -19.91
C GLU A 174 8.87 11.64 -19.22
N LEU A 175 8.52 10.38 -19.49
CA LEU A 175 7.41 9.71 -18.82
C LEU A 175 7.68 9.54 -17.32
N TRP A 176 8.93 9.22 -16.94
CA TRP A 176 9.32 9.12 -15.54
C TRP A 176 9.04 10.40 -14.75
N PHE A 177 9.44 11.57 -15.26
CA PHE A 177 9.17 12.84 -14.58
C PHE A 177 7.67 13.12 -14.46
N HIS A 178 6.87 12.76 -15.47
CA HIS A 178 5.41 12.91 -15.40
C HIS A 178 4.77 12.01 -14.33
N ILE A 179 5.30 10.79 -14.15
CA ILE A 179 4.90 9.88 -13.06
C ILE A 179 5.20 10.52 -11.70
N LEU A 180 6.42 11.04 -11.51
CA LEU A 180 6.82 11.65 -10.24
C LEU A 180 6.05 12.94 -9.94
N GLU A 181 5.73 13.73 -10.95
CA GLU A 181 4.86 14.90 -10.81
C GLU A 181 3.47 14.50 -10.31
N SER A 182 2.83 13.52 -10.97
CA SER A 182 1.51 13.02 -10.56
C SER A 182 1.52 12.49 -9.12
N GLN A 183 2.57 11.74 -8.74
CA GLN A 183 2.74 11.24 -7.36
C GLN A 183 2.94 12.37 -6.36
N THR A 184 3.69 13.41 -6.71
CA THR A 184 3.90 14.57 -5.84
C THR A 184 2.60 15.34 -5.61
N GLU A 185 1.78 15.50 -6.65
CA GLU A 185 0.51 16.24 -6.57
C GLU A 185 -0.62 15.45 -5.90
N THR A 186 -0.69 14.14 -6.15
CA THR A 186 -1.88 13.33 -5.82
C THR A 186 -1.61 12.17 -4.87
N GLY A 187 -0.34 11.86 -4.59
CA GLY A 187 0.08 10.67 -3.86
C GLY A 187 0.02 9.36 -4.67
N THR A 188 -0.38 9.44 -5.94
CA THR A 188 -0.60 8.32 -6.89
C THR A 188 -0.09 8.70 -8.29
N PRO A 189 0.12 7.78 -9.24
CA PRO A 189 -0.25 6.37 -9.22
C PRO A 189 0.57 5.53 -8.25
N TYR A 190 -0.02 4.42 -7.81
CA TYR A 190 0.72 3.34 -7.15
C TYR A 190 1.82 2.81 -8.08
N MET A 191 2.90 2.26 -7.53
CA MET A 191 4.01 1.69 -8.28
C MET A 191 4.15 0.21 -7.99
N LEU A 192 3.88 -0.63 -8.98
CA LEU A 192 4.01 -2.08 -8.89
C LEU A 192 4.90 -2.60 -10.03
N PHE A 193 5.68 -3.63 -9.75
CA PHE A 193 6.66 -4.19 -10.68
C PHE A 193 6.14 -5.51 -11.24
N LYS A 194 5.65 -5.46 -12.48
CA LYS A 194 5.01 -6.56 -13.21
C LYS A 194 5.85 -7.82 -13.22
N ASP A 195 7.14 -7.68 -13.52
CA ASP A 195 8.03 -8.83 -13.71
C ASP A 195 8.40 -9.48 -12.37
N ALA A 196 8.59 -8.69 -11.32
CA ALA A 196 8.76 -9.19 -9.96
C ALA A 196 7.49 -9.87 -9.42
N ALA A 197 6.31 -9.36 -9.75
CA ALA A 197 5.04 -9.96 -9.36
C ALA A 197 4.81 -11.31 -10.05
N ASN A 198 5.01 -11.36 -11.37
CA ASN A 198 4.81 -12.57 -12.17
C ASN A 198 5.89 -13.63 -11.90
N GLY A 199 7.17 -13.26 -11.92
CA GLY A 199 8.28 -14.20 -11.74
C GLY A 199 8.42 -14.78 -10.33
N LYS A 200 7.64 -14.26 -9.37
CA LYS A 200 7.64 -14.71 -7.98
C LYS A 200 6.24 -15.02 -7.47
N SER A 201 5.36 -15.47 -8.36
CA SER A 201 4.02 -15.91 -8.01
C SER A 201 3.92 -17.42 -8.13
N ASN A 202 3.30 -18.06 -7.12
CA ASN A 202 2.93 -19.47 -7.24
C ASN A 202 1.82 -19.71 -8.28
N GLN A 203 1.13 -18.66 -8.72
CA GLN A 203 0.12 -18.72 -9.79
C GLN A 203 0.69 -18.48 -11.20
N GLN A 204 2.01 -18.40 -11.38
CA GLN A 204 2.62 -18.17 -12.69
C GLN A 204 2.30 -19.26 -13.74
N ASN A 205 1.81 -20.43 -13.30
CA ASN A 205 1.35 -21.51 -14.18
C ASN A 205 -0.03 -21.24 -14.83
N LEU A 206 -0.78 -20.26 -14.33
CA LEU A 206 -2.09 -19.88 -14.88
C LEU A 206 -1.98 -18.95 -16.09
N GLY A 207 -0.92 -18.15 -16.12
CA GLY A 207 -0.68 -17.13 -17.13
C GLY A 207 -0.11 -15.86 -16.50
N THR A 208 -0.08 -14.78 -17.30
CA THR A 208 0.42 -13.48 -16.85
C THR A 208 -0.60 -12.80 -15.96
N ILE A 209 -0.21 -12.49 -14.73
CA ILE A 209 -0.94 -11.62 -13.79
C ILE A 209 -0.88 -10.19 -14.32
N LYS A 210 -2.05 -9.58 -14.48
CA LYS A 210 -2.22 -8.28 -15.14
C LYS A 210 -2.33 -7.09 -14.20
N SER A 211 -2.62 -7.30 -12.92
CA SER A 211 -2.78 -6.21 -11.96
C SER A 211 -2.62 -6.71 -10.52
N SER A 212 -2.73 -5.77 -9.60
CA SER A 212 -3.02 -6.03 -8.20
C SER A 212 -4.44 -5.55 -7.86
N ASN A 213 -4.78 -5.49 -6.58
CA ASN A 213 -6.08 -5.09 -6.07
C ASN A 213 -6.12 -3.58 -5.71
N LEU A 214 -7.19 -3.13 -5.04
CA LEU A 214 -7.31 -1.74 -4.56
C LEU A 214 -6.14 -1.29 -3.66
N CYS A 215 -5.58 -2.21 -2.87
CA CYS A 215 -4.62 -1.90 -1.81
C CYS A 215 -3.19 -2.40 -2.09
N THR A 216 -2.93 -2.92 -3.29
CA THR A 216 -1.61 -3.33 -3.80
C THR A 216 -0.92 -4.52 -3.10
N GLU A 217 -1.60 -5.28 -2.24
CA GLU A 217 -1.06 -6.46 -1.55
C GLU A 217 -1.37 -7.78 -2.27
N ILE A 218 -2.37 -7.82 -3.14
CA ILE A 218 -2.85 -9.07 -3.78
C ILE A 218 -2.30 -9.21 -5.18
N MET A 219 -1.77 -10.38 -5.52
CA MET A 219 -1.12 -10.66 -6.81
C MET A 219 -1.70 -11.96 -7.38
N GLU A 220 -2.95 -11.88 -7.82
CA GLU A 220 -3.74 -13.02 -8.27
C GLU A 220 -4.07 -12.92 -9.76
N TYR A 221 -4.11 -14.07 -10.42
CA TYR A 221 -4.44 -14.19 -11.84
C TYR A 221 -5.88 -13.78 -12.14
N THR A 222 -6.08 -13.11 -13.27
CA THR A 222 -7.40 -12.72 -13.79
C THR A 222 -7.45 -12.91 -15.29
N ASP A 223 -8.63 -13.26 -15.79
CA ASP A 223 -8.93 -13.27 -17.22
C ASP A 223 -10.40 -12.88 -17.47
N LYS A 224 -10.93 -13.19 -18.66
CA LYS A 224 -12.33 -12.88 -19.01
C LYS A 224 -13.36 -13.71 -18.22
N ASP A 225 -12.93 -14.83 -17.69
CA ASP A 225 -13.73 -15.92 -17.10
C ASP A 225 -13.50 -16.05 -15.58
N GLU A 226 -12.47 -15.39 -15.05
CA GLU A 226 -12.00 -15.47 -13.67
C GLU A 226 -11.75 -14.08 -13.08
N ILE A 227 -12.52 -13.75 -12.04
CA ILE A 227 -12.35 -12.55 -11.24
C ILE A 227 -11.77 -12.99 -9.90
N ALA A 228 -10.54 -12.58 -9.60
CA ALA A 228 -9.87 -13.03 -8.39
C ALA A 228 -10.51 -12.43 -7.13
N VAL A 229 -10.45 -13.16 -6.01
CA VAL A 229 -11.13 -12.84 -4.76
C VAL A 229 -10.18 -12.95 -3.58
N CYS A 230 -10.14 -11.89 -2.80
CA CYS A 230 -9.22 -11.77 -1.68
C CYS A 230 -9.89 -12.13 -0.35
N ASN A 231 -9.40 -13.18 0.31
CA ASN A 231 -9.90 -13.69 1.60
C ASN A 231 -8.90 -13.33 2.73
N LEU A 232 -9.22 -12.33 3.55
CA LEU A 232 -8.25 -11.66 4.41
C LEU A 232 -8.44 -11.86 5.91
N ALA A 233 -7.33 -11.99 6.63
CA ALA A 233 -7.27 -11.79 8.08
C ALA A 233 -5.91 -11.19 8.48
N SER A 234 -5.84 -10.52 9.63
CA SER A 234 -4.58 -9.98 10.15
C SER A 234 -4.28 -10.47 11.57
N LEU A 235 -3.02 -10.84 11.80
CA LEU A 235 -2.49 -11.29 13.08
C LEU A 235 -2.05 -10.09 13.92
N ALA A 236 -2.54 -10.00 15.15
CA ALA A 236 -2.21 -8.90 16.06
C ALA A 236 -0.89 -9.17 16.78
N LEU A 237 0.22 -8.71 16.19
CA LEU A 237 1.58 -9.03 16.63
C LEU A 237 1.86 -8.77 18.12
N PRO A 238 1.32 -7.73 18.76
CA PRO A 238 1.54 -7.50 20.20
C PRO A 238 0.98 -8.59 21.12
N ARG A 239 0.14 -9.50 20.62
CA ARG A 239 -0.44 -10.60 21.39
C ARG A 239 0.51 -11.78 21.57
N TYR A 240 1.63 -11.81 20.84
CA TYR A 240 2.64 -12.87 20.94
C TYR A 240 3.83 -12.46 21.81
N LEU A 241 3.68 -11.40 22.61
CA LEU A 241 4.68 -11.02 23.61
C LEU A 241 4.48 -11.83 24.88
N VAL A 242 5.54 -12.46 25.35
CA VAL A 242 5.55 -13.21 26.61
C VAL A 242 6.59 -12.61 27.56
N GLU A 243 6.25 -12.57 28.84
CA GLU A 243 7.09 -12.03 29.90
C GLU A 243 7.73 -13.19 30.65
N ASP A 244 9.05 -13.16 30.82
CA ASP A 244 9.75 -14.13 31.66
C ASP A 244 9.56 -13.83 33.16
N ALA A 245 10.07 -14.69 34.03
CA ALA A 245 9.95 -14.53 35.48
C ALA A 245 10.69 -13.28 36.02
N GLN A 246 11.58 -12.69 35.22
CA GLN A 246 12.35 -11.49 35.53
C GLN A 246 11.72 -10.21 34.96
N GLY A 247 10.60 -10.33 34.25
CA GLY A 247 9.90 -9.21 33.64
C GLY A 247 10.42 -8.80 32.25
N ASN A 248 11.30 -9.60 31.63
CA ASN A 248 11.77 -9.32 30.27
C ASN A 248 10.76 -9.85 29.25
N LEU A 249 10.42 -9.01 28.28
CA LEU A 249 9.55 -9.40 27.18
C LEU A 249 10.35 -10.06 26.06
N THR A 250 9.81 -11.16 25.54
CA THR A 250 10.30 -11.85 24.34
C THR A 250 9.15 -12.13 23.38
N PHE A 251 9.47 -12.43 22.13
CA PHE A 251 8.47 -12.74 21.11
C PHE A 251 8.27 -14.26 20.97
N ASP A 252 7.05 -14.73 21.15
CA ASP A 252 6.67 -16.15 21.10
C ASP A 252 6.27 -16.58 19.68
N HIS A 253 7.26 -17.06 18.93
CA HIS A 253 7.07 -17.62 17.59
C HIS A 253 6.21 -18.89 17.58
N LYS A 254 6.13 -19.65 18.69
CA LYS A 254 5.32 -20.86 18.75
C LYS A 254 3.84 -20.51 18.79
N THR A 255 3.44 -19.58 19.65
CA THR A 255 2.04 -19.11 19.68
C THR A 255 1.67 -18.41 18.36
N LEU A 256 2.59 -17.66 17.74
CA LEU A 256 2.37 -17.10 16.40
C LEU A 256 2.09 -18.20 15.37
N TYR A 257 2.88 -19.28 15.39
CA TYR A 257 2.67 -20.44 14.52
C TYR A 257 1.27 -21.05 14.72
N ASP A 258 0.89 -21.36 15.98
CA ASP A 258 -0.36 -22.04 16.30
C ASP A 258 -1.59 -21.21 15.84
N ILE A 259 -1.56 -19.90 16.08
CA ILE A 259 -2.64 -19.00 15.67
C ILE A 259 -2.67 -18.78 14.16
N THR A 260 -1.51 -18.73 13.51
CA THR A 260 -1.45 -18.62 12.04
C THR A 260 -2.02 -19.86 11.39
N TYR A 261 -1.65 -21.05 11.87
CA TYR A 261 -2.18 -22.33 11.42
C TYR A 261 -3.71 -22.34 11.47
N GLN A 262 -4.28 -21.98 12.62
CA GLN A 262 -5.74 -21.93 12.80
C GLN A 262 -6.41 -20.86 11.92
N THR A 263 -5.77 -19.71 11.73
CA THR A 263 -6.29 -18.63 10.87
C THR A 263 -6.33 -19.07 9.41
N THR A 264 -5.32 -19.82 8.93
CA THR A 264 -5.34 -20.43 7.59
C THR A 264 -6.54 -21.35 7.40
N LEU A 265 -6.83 -22.21 8.38
CA LEU A 265 -8.01 -23.08 8.33
C LEU A 265 -9.31 -22.28 8.23
N ASN A 266 -9.39 -21.16 8.97
CA ASN A 266 -10.57 -20.29 8.96
C ASN A 266 -10.76 -19.62 7.60
N LEU A 267 -9.69 -19.07 7.02
CA LEU A 267 -9.75 -18.44 5.69
C LEU A 267 -10.08 -19.45 4.59
N ASN A 268 -9.57 -20.69 4.67
CA ASN A 268 -9.96 -21.71 3.71
C ASN A 268 -11.47 -22.06 3.81
N LYS A 269 -12.04 -22.06 5.01
CA LYS A 269 -13.50 -22.23 5.17
C LYS A 269 -14.28 -21.05 4.61
N VAL A 270 -13.77 -19.82 4.75
CA VAL A 270 -14.42 -18.61 4.20
C VAL A 270 -14.67 -18.78 2.71
N ILE A 271 -13.76 -19.39 1.95
CA ILE A 271 -13.92 -19.65 0.52
C ILE A 271 -15.22 -20.45 0.24
N ASP A 272 -15.49 -21.49 1.04
CA ASP A 272 -16.64 -22.36 0.80
C ASP A 272 -17.97 -21.75 1.26
N VAL A 273 -17.94 -20.86 2.25
CA VAL A 273 -19.16 -20.24 2.83
C VAL A 273 -19.44 -18.83 2.31
N ASN A 274 -18.54 -18.25 1.51
CA ASN A 274 -18.70 -16.88 1.01
C ASN A 274 -19.83 -16.78 -0.01
N TYR A 275 -20.55 -15.66 0.01
CA TYR A 275 -21.45 -15.27 -1.07
C TYR A 275 -20.66 -14.54 -2.16
N TYR A 276 -20.76 -15.02 -3.40
CA TYR A 276 -20.06 -14.49 -4.55
C TYR A 276 -21.01 -13.62 -5.40
N PRO A 277 -20.70 -12.34 -5.64
CA PRO A 277 -21.61 -11.42 -6.33
C PRO A 277 -21.75 -11.73 -7.83
N VAL A 278 -20.74 -12.35 -8.44
CA VAL A 278 -20.72 -12.74 -9.86
C VAL A 278 -20.09 -14.13 -10.03
N PRO A 279 -20.55 -14.97 -10.98
CA PRO A 279 -20.08 -16.37 -11.11
C PRO A 279 -18.56 -16.53 -11.31
N GLU A 280 -17.92 -15.59 -12.00
CA GLU A 280 -16.47 -15.58 -12.26
C GLU A 280 -15.66 -15.45 -10.96
N THR A 281 -16.22 -14.82 -9.92
CA THR A 281 -15.59 -14.74 -8.60
C THR A 281 -15.60 -16.06 -7.85
N GLU A 282 -16.71 -16.82 -7.95
CA GLU A 282 -16.83 -18.15 -7.38
C GLU A 282 -15.88 -19.11 -8.09
N ARG A 283 -15.88 -19.09 -9.43
CA ARG A 283 -15.00 -19.92 -10.27
C ARG A 283 -13.53 -19.75 -9.86
N SER A 284 -13.03 -18.52 -9.85
CA SER A 284 -11.63 -18.24 -9.51
C SER A 284 -11.26 -18.74 -8.11
N ASN A 285 -12.10 -18.42 -7.11
CA ASN A 285 -11.79 -18.74 -5.72
C ASN A 285 -11.86 -20.25 -5.45
N PHE A 286 -12.76 -20.99 -6.10
CA PHE A 286 -12.82 -22.46 -5.95
C PHE A 286 -11.67 -23.19 -6.65
N ARG A 287 -11.22 -22.69 -7.82
CA ARG A 287 -10.13 -23.30 -8.59
C ARG A 287 -8.77 -23.13 -7.92
N HIS A 288 -8.49 -21.94 -7.39
CA HIS A 288 -7.14 -21.58 -6.91
C HIS A 288 -7.06 -21.47 -5.38
N ARG A 289 -8.19 -21.19 -4.73
CA ARG A 289 -8.33 -21.08 -3.28
C ARG A 289 -7.30 -20.15 -2.59
N PRO A 290 -7.01 -18.94 -3.13
CA PRO A 290 -6.05 -18.05 -2.50
C PRO A 290 -6.57 -17.47 -1.18
N ILE A 291 -5.66 -17.21 -0.24
CA ILE A 291 -5.93 -16.48 0.99
C ILE A 291 -4.86 -15.39 1.20
N GLY A 292 -5.14 -14.43 2.08
CA GLY A 292 -4.24 -13.35 2.45
C GLY A 292 -4.14 -13.15 3.95
N LEU A 293 -3.11 -13.72 4.56
CA LEU A 293 -2.71 -13.44 5.93
C LEU A 293 -1.85 -12.17 5.97
N GLY A 294 -2.25 -11.22 6.79
CA GLY A 294 -1.48 -10.03 7.09
C GLY A 294 -1.15 -9.91 8.58
N VAL A 295 -0.62 -8.77 8.96
CA VAL A 295 -0.26 -8.44 10.34
C VAL A 295 -0.81 -7.07 10.70
N GLN A 296 -0.81 -6.76 11.99
CA GLN A 296 -1.02 -5.41 12.52
C GLN A 296 -0.23 -5.24 13.82
N GLY A 297 0.10 -4.01 14.17
CA GLY A 297 0.82 -3.69 15.41
C GLY A 297 2.29 -4.09 15.40
N LEU A 298 2.96 -4.07 14.23
CA LEU A 298 4.41 -4.32 14.18
C LEU A 298 5.18 -3.27 14.98
N ALA A 299 4.85 -1.99 14.80
CA ALA A 299 5.48 -0.90 15.55
C ALA A 299 5.22 -1.01 17.07
N ASP A 300 4.01 -1.37 17.49
CA ASP A 300 3.71 -1.65 18.90
C ASP A 300 4.61 -2.75 19.46
N THR A 301 4.84 -3.81 18.67
CA THR A 301 5.66 -4.96 19.06
C THR A 301 7.12 -4.55 19.26
N PHE A 302 7.68 -3.81 18.30
CA PHE A 302 9.04 -3.28 18.42
C PHE A 302 9.20 -2.35 19.62
N ILE A 303 8.25 -1.45 19.85
CA ILE A 303 8.27 -0.54 20.99
C ILE A 303 8.23 -1.30 22.32
N ALA A 304 7.36 -2.31 22.42
CA ALA A 304 7.25 -3.13 23.62
C ALA A 304 8.54 -3.91 23.93
N LEU A 305 9.21 -4.42 22.89
CA LEU A 305 10.50 -5.11 22.98
C LEU A 305 11.71 -4.16 23.08
N ARG A 306 11.49 -2.85 23.14
CA ARG A 306 12.54 -1.81 23.20
C ARG A 306 13.49 -1.82 22.00
N MET A 307 12.97 -2.17 20.82
CA MET A 307 13.70 -2.18 19.57
C MET A 307 13.33 -0.93 18.75
N PRO A 308 14.24 0.04 18.56
CA PRO A 308 14.04 1.10 17.57
C PRO A 308 13.74 0.48 16.20
N PHE A 309 12.82 1.08 15.44
CA PHE A 309 12.35 0.48 14.17
C PHE A 309 13.50 0.18 13.18
N GLU A 310 14.56 1.00 13.21
CA GLU A 310 15.73 0.89 12.34
C GLU A 310 16.85 -0.03 12.87
N SER A 311 16.69 -0.58 14.07
CA SER A 311 17.71 -1.42 14.72
C SER A 311 17.84 -2.77 14.03
N ASP A 312 19.00 -3.41 14.16
CA ASP A 312 19.24 -4.71 13.53
C ASP A 312 18.41 -5.82 14.18
N GLU A 313 18.08 -5.68 15.47
CA GLU A 313 17.14 -6.57 16.17
C GLU A 313 15.72 -6.46 15.60
N ALA A 314 15.23 -5.25 15.29
CA ALA A 314 13.93 -5.05 14.67
C ALA A 314 13.88 -5.64 13.25
N LYS A 315 14.97 -5.52 12.48
CA LYS A 315 15.10 -6.15 11.15
C LYS A 315 15.09 -7.67 11.23
N GLY A 316 15.86 -8.25 12.16
CA GLY A 316 15.88 -9.70 12.38
C GLY A 316 14.52 -10.24 12.82
N LEU A 317 13.87 -9.58 13.78
CA LEU A 317 12.54 -9.99 14.23
C LEU A 317 11.48 -9.83 13.12
N ASN A 318 11.60 -8.81 12.27
CA ASN A 318 10.75 -8.66 11.09
C ASN A 318 10.85 -9.90 10.18
N GLU A 319 12.06 -10.34 9.83
CA GLU A 319 12.24 -11.55 9.02
C GLU A 319 11.65 -12.79 9.72
N ASP A 320 11.99 -13.01 10.99
CA ASP A 320 11.57 -14.19 11.75
C ASP A 320 10.04 -14.29 11.91
N ILE A 321 9.35 -13.15 12.09
CA ILE A 321 7.88 -13.10 12.17
C ILE A 321 7.26 -13.60 10.87
N PHE A 322 7.71 -13.08 9.73
CA PHE A 322 7.14 -13.43 8.43
C PHE A 322 7.55 -14.84 7.98
N GLU A 323 8.76 -15.29 8.32
CA GLU A 323 9.15 -16.69 8.16
C GLU A 323 8.19 -17.63 8.90
N THR A 324 7.91 -17.32 10.18
CA THR A 324 6.99 -18.10 11.01
C THR A 324 5.58 -18.14 10.43
N ILE A 325 5.05 -16.99 9.99
CA ILE A 325 3.71 -16.91 9.39
C ILE A 325 3.64 -17.76 8.12
N TYR A 326 4.65 -17.66 7.25
CA TYR A 326 4.66 -18.42 6.01
C TYR A 326 4.78 -19.93 6.27
N PHE A 327 5.64 -20.34 7.19
CA PHE A 327 5.82 -21.75 7.56
C PHE A 327 4.53 -22.35 8.13
N ALA A 328 3.90 -21.66 9.08
CA ALA A 328 2.65 -22.09 9.70
C ALA A 328 1.50 -22.18 8.69
N ALA A 329 1.36 -21.16 7.84
CA ALA A 329 0.32 -21.12 6.83
C ALA A 329 0.49 -22.23 5.78
N MET A 330 1.74 -22.49 5.36
CA MET A 330 2.05 -23.55 4.43
C MET A 330 1.78 -24.93 5.04
N THR A 331 2.15 -25.13 6.31
CA THR A 331 1.88 -26.38 7.03
C THR A 331 0.39 -26.65 7.13
N ALA A 332 -0.42 -25.66 7.51
CA ALA A 332 -1.88 -25.78 7.53
C ALA A 332 -2.48 -26.08 6.16
N SER A 333 -2.00 -25.39 5.11
CA SER A 333 -2.46 -25.59 3.73
C SER A 333 -2.12 -26.99 3.21
N LYS A 334 -0.94 -27.51 3.53
CA LYS A 334 -0.54 -28.89 3.24
C LYS A 334 -1.38 -29.90 3.99
N ASP A 335 -1.62 -29.71 5.29
CA ASP A 335 -2.44 -30.62 6.09
C ASP A 335 -3.90 -30.67 5.59
N LEU A 336 -4.43 -29.52 5.15
CA LEU A 336 -5.72 -29.45 4.47
C LEU A 336 -5.71 -30.24 3.15
N ALA A 337 -4.62 -30.19 2.38
CA ALA A 337 -4.52 -30.95 1.13
C ALA A 337 -4.47 -32.46 1.37
N MET A 338 -3.82 -32.92 2.44
CA MET A 338 -3.84 -34.33 2.83
C MET A 338 -5.26 -34.85 3.12
N LYS A 339 -6.14 -33.96 3.62
CA LYS A 339 -7.52 -34.31 3.95
C LYS A 339 -8.48 -34.15 2.78
N ASP A 340 -8.44 -33.00 2.11
CA ASP A 340 -9.45 -32.55 1.15
C ASP A 340 -8.93 -32.50 -0.30
N GLY A 341 -7.68 -32.91 -0.53
CA GLY A 341 -6.96 -32.79 -1.80
C GLY A 341 -6.34 -31.39 -2.02
N ALA A 342 -5.31 -31.31 -2.86
CA ALA A 342 -4.74 -30.03 -3.28
C ALA A 342 -5.77 -29.17 -4.06
N TYR A 343 -5.53 -27.86 -4.18
CA TYR A 343 -6.35 -27.01 -5.06
C TYR A 343 -6.22 -27.46 -6.53
N GLU A 344 -7.26 -27.21 -7.33
CA GLU A 344 -7.41 -27.75 -8.69
C GLU A 344 -6.19 -27.49 -9.57
N THR A 345 -5.66 -26.26 -9.50
CA THR A 345 -4.56 -25.81 -10.36
C THR A 345 -3.18 -25.90 -9.70
N PHE A 346 -3.02 -26.78 -8.70
CA PHE A 346 -1.73 -27.06 -8.07
C PHE A 346 -0.71 -27.69 -9.03
N PRO A 347 -1.07 -28.69 -9.88
CA PRO A 347 -0.13 -29.26 -10.82
C PRO A 347 0.49 -28.22 -11.76
N GLY A 348 1.82 -28.20 -11.84
CA GLY A 348 2.58 -27.27 -12.68
C GLY A 348 2.95 -25.95 -12.00
N SER A 349 2.35 -25.64 -10.85
CA SER A 349 2.74 -24.50 -10.01
C SER A 349 4.18 -24.65 -9.48
N PRO A 350 4.87 -23.56 -9.11
CA PRO A 350 6.15 -23.63 -8.44
C PRO A 350 6.15 -24.50 -7.17
N LEU A 351 5.13 -24.42 -6.31
CA LEU A 351 5.04 -25.26 -5.11
C LEU A 351 4.97 -26.76 -5.46
N SER A 352 4.33 -27.15 -6.57
CA SER A 352 4.33 -28.56 -7.03
C SER A 352 5.72 -29.07 -7.42
N LYS A 353 6.67 -28.17 -7.66
CA LYS A 353 8.09 -28.47 -7.93
C LYS A 353 8.96 -28.27 -6.70
N GLY A 354 8.34 -28.04 -5.55
CA GLY A 354 9.03 -27.72 -4.30
C GLY A 354 9.78 -26.39 -4.37
N ILE A 355 9.26 -25.39 -5.08
CA ILE A 355 9.84 -24.03 -5.13
C ILE A 355 8.96 -23.11 -4.28
N PHE A 356 9.49 -22.68 -3.14
CA PHE A 356 8.83 -21.82 -2.17
C PHE A 356 9.13 -20.36 -2.47
N GLN A 357 8.43 -19.47 -1.78
CA GLN A 357 8.56 -18.03 -2.03
C GLN A 357 10.01 -17.56 -1.91
N PHE A 358 10.71 -17.89 -0.83
CA PHE A 358 12.08 -17.42 -0.59
C PHE A 358 13.07 -17.94 -1.64
N ASP A 359 12.82 -19.11 -2.24
CA ASP A 359 13.64 -19.63 -3.34
C ASP A 359 13.54 -18.71 -4.58
N MET A 360 12.34 -18.19 -4.86
CA MET A 360 12.11 -17.23 -5.96
C MET A 360 12.78 -15.87 -5.71
N TRP A 361 13.19 -15.60 -4.47
CA TRP A 361 13.99 -14.43 -4.10
C TRP A 361 15.48 -14.73 -3.97
N GLY A 362 15.89 -15.99 -4.11
CA GLY A 362 17.28 -16.43 -3.86
C GLY A 362 17.68 -16.29 -2.39
N VAL A 363 16.73 -16.38 -1.46
CA VAL A 363 16.95 -16.25 -0.01
C VAL A 363 16.95 -17.63 0.63
N THR A 364 17.96 -17.90 1.44
CA THR A 364 17.97 -19.05 2.35
C THR A 364 17.48 -18.60 3.73
N PRO A 365 16.44 -19.23 4.30
CA PRO A 365 15.98 -18.92 5.66
C PRO A 365 17.11 -19.11 6.69
N LYS A 366 17.26 -18.15 7.62
CA LYS A 366 18.40 -18.09 8.55
C LYS A 366 18.05 -18.28 10.02
N SER A 367 16.76 -18.23 10.38
CA SER A 367 16.35 -18.27 11.79
C SER A 367 16.65 -19.61 12.46
N GLY A 368 16.73 -20.71 11.68
CA GLY A 368 16.88 -22.06 12.19
C GLY A 368 15.69 -22.56 13.01
N ARG A 369 14.56 -21.83 13.01
CA ARG A 369 13.37 -22.15 13.83
C ARG A 369 12.50 -23.24 13.22
N TRP A 370 12.50 -23.34 11.89
CA TRP A 370 11.52 -24.14 11.14
C TRP A 370 12.19 -25.08 10.15
N ASP A 371 11.70 -26.33 10.10
CA ASP A 371 12.22 -27.37 9.22
C ASP A 371 11.58 -27.28 7.82
N TRP A 372 12.14 -26.38 7.01
CA TRP A 372 11.70 -26.16 5.63
C TRP A 372 11.94 -27.36 4.71
N ASP A 373 12.95 -28.19 4.97
CA ASP A 373 13.29 -29.32 4.10
C ASP A 373 12.25 -30.43 4.23
N THR A 374 11.85 -30.77 5.46
CA THR A 374 10.76 -31.71 5.70
C THR A 374 9.44 -31.18 5.13
N LEU A 375 9.11 -29.90 5.38
CA LEU A 375 7.88 -29.31 4.86
C LEU A 375 7.87 -29.29 3.33
N ARG A 376 9.00 -28.99 2.68
CA ARG A 376 9.14 -29.01 1.22
C ARG A 376 8.85 -30.40 0.65
N GLY A 377 9.41 -31.45 1.25
CA GLY A 377 9.12 -32.84 0.87
C GLY A 377 7.62 -33.16 0.95
N GLN A 378 6.98 -32.79 2.07
CA GLN A 378 5.55 -33.02 2.28
C GLN A 378 4.65 -32.21 1.33
N VAL A 379 5.04 -30.98 0.99
CA VAL A 379 4.31 -30.14 0.01
C VAL A 379 4.39 -30.75 -1.40
N VAL A 380 5.54 -31.29 -1.79
CA VAL A 380 5.67 -31.97 -3.09
C VAL A 380 4.87 -33.28 -3.12
N GLU A 381 4.88 -34.04 -2.02
CA GLU A 381 4.18 -35.32 -1.92
C GLU A 381 2.65 -35.17 -1.87
N HIS A 382 2.14 -34.28 -1.03
CA HIS A 382 0.71 -34.18 -0.73
C HIS A 382 0.02 -32.97 -1.39
N GLY A 383 0.80 -32.01 -1.87
CA GLY A 383 0.29 -30.72 -2.34
C GLY A 383 -0.15 -29.80 -1.21
N VAL A 384 -0.83 -28.72 -1.60
CA VAL A 384 -1.35 -27.69 -0.68
C VAL A 384 -2.76 -27.28 -1.10
N ARG A 385 -3.58 -26.83 -0.14
CA ARG A 385 -5.00 -26.51 -0.38
C ARG A 385 -5.24 -25.10 -0.92
N ASN A 386 -4.27 -24.21 -0.75
CA ASN A 386 -4.38 -22.79 -1.12
C ASN A 386 -3.20 -22.39 -2.01
N SER A 387 -3.46 -21.73 -3.15
CA SER A 387 -2.40 -21.32 -4.08
C SER A 387 -1.50 -20.21 -3.53
N LEU A 388 -2.05 -19.35 -2.68
CA LEU A 388 -1.39 -18.19 -2.07
C LEU A 388 -1.89 -18.03 -0.62
N LEU A 389 -1.04 -17.49 0.26
CA LEU A 389 -1.21 -17.55 1.71
C LEU A 389 -1.04 -16.20 2.42
N VAL A 390 -0.02 -15.41 2.08
CA VAL A 390 0.41 -14.24 2.85
C VAL A 390 0.35 -12.98 1.99
N ALA A 391 -0.36 -11.96 2.47
CA ALA A 391 -0.59 -10.67 1.80
C ALA A 391 -0.89 -9.56 2.83
N PRO A 392 0.14 -8.89 3.39
CA PRO A 392 -0.07 -7.86 4.40
C PRO A 392 -0.79 -6.63 3.85
N MET A 393 -2.05 -6.49 4.25
CA MET A 393 -2.99 -5.44 3.83
C MET A 393 -2.93 -4.22 4.76
N PRO A 394 -3.56 -3.08 4.37
CA PRO A 394 -3.83 -1.99 5.29
C PRO A 394 -4.89 -2.44 6.30
N THR A 395 -4.66 -2.15 7.59
CA THR A 395 -5.55 -2.58 8.67
C THR A 395 -6.23 -1.41 9.37
N ALA A 396 -6.48 -0.30 8.66
CA ALA A 396 -6.97 0.96 9.22
C ALA A 396 -8.08 0.80 10.26
N SER A 397 -9.19 0.14 9.90
CA SER A 397 -10.32 -0.04 10.81
C SER A 397 -10.06 -1.11 11.88
N THR A 398 -9.46 -2.25 11.52
CA THR A 398 -9.28 -3.39 12.43
C THR A 398 -8.18 -3.16 13.47
N ALA A 399 -7.10 -2.48 13.09
CA ALA A 399 -6.07 -2.03 14.01
C ALA A 399 -6.59 -0.97 14.98
N GLN A 400 -7.45 -0.05 14.51
CA GLN A 400 -8.11 0.88 15.41
C GLN A 400 -9.03 0.18 16.42
N ILE A 401 -9.77 -0.85 16.01
CA ILE A 401 -10.63 -1.66 16.90
C ILE A 401 -9.78 -2.37 17.97
N LEU A 402 -8.65 -2.97 17.59
CA LEU A 402 -7.75 -3.65 18.52
C LEU A 402 -6.81 -2.71 19.29
N GLY A 403 -6.79 -1.42 18.94
CA GLY A 403 -5.91 -0.41 19.52
C GLY A 403 -4.44 -0.57 19.16
N ASN A 404 -4.14 -1.14 17.99
CA ASN A 404 -2.79 -1.31 17.44
C ASN A 404 -2.47 -0.25 16.38
N ASN A 405 -1.19 -0.08 16.06
CA ASN A 405 -0.74 0.62 14.87
C ASN A 405 -1.06 -0.18 13.60
N GLU A 406 -1.21 0.52 12.49
CA GLU A 406 -1.60 -0.10 11.22
C GLU A 406 -0.52 -1.01 10.66
N SER A 407 -0.94 -2.20 10.24
CA SER A 407 -0.15 -3.16 9.47
C SER A 407 1.28 -3.35 9.99
N PHE A 408 2.25 -3.26 9.09
CA PHE A 408 3.68 -3.24 9.36
C PHE A 408 4.27 -1.82 9.38
N GLU A 409 3.45 -0.78 9.44
CA GLU A 409 3.92 0.61 9.36
C GLU A 409 4.55 1.08 10.68
N PRO A 410 5.56 1.98 10.63
CA PRO A 410 5.94 2.77 11.79
C PRO A 410 4.81 3.71 12.25
N TYR A 411 4.94 4.25 13.46
CA TYR A 411 4.01 5.30 13.91
C TYR A 411 4.15 6.55 13.04
N THR A 412 3.05 7.02 12.47
CA THR A 412 3.02 8.25 11.65
C THR A 412 3.22 9.52 12.50
N SER A 413 2.80 9.47 13.76
CA SER A 413 2.93 10.54 14.75
C SER A 413 2.78 9.97 16.16
N ASN A 414 3.47 10.54 17.15
CA ASN A 414 3.23 10.20 18.56
C ASN A 414 2.05 10.96 19.18
N ILE A 415 1.44 11.88 18.45
CA ILE A 415 0.17 12.51 18.84
C ILE A 415 -0.72 12.68 17.62
N TYR A 416 -1.96 12.24 17.71
CA TYR A 416 -2.92 12.31 16.60
C TYR A 416 -4.30 12.73 17.09
N VAL A 417 -5.05 13.36 16.19
CA VAL A 417 -6.42 13.80 16.47
C VAL A 417 -7.38 12.66 16.09
N ARG A 418 -8.13 12.19 17.06
CA ARG A 418 -9.21 11.22 16.87
C ARG A 418 -10.54 11.96 16.78
N ARG A 419 -11.18 11.88 15.61
CA ARG A 419 -12.53 12.40 15.39
C ARG A 419 -13.56 11.35 15.80
N VAL A 420 -14.50 11.72 16.67
CA VAL A 420 -15.68 10.92 17.04
C VAL A 420 -16.91 11.81 16.93
N LEU A 421 -18.10 11.21 17.00
CA LEU A 421 -19.37 11.96 16.90
C LEU A 421 -19.50 13.08 17.97
N SER A 422 -18.84 12.93 19.11
CA SER A 422 -18.84 13.91 20.21
C SER A 422 -17.74 14.98 20.13
N GLY A 423 -16.91 14.98 19.08
CA GLY A 423 -15.86 15.99 18.87
C GLY A 423 -14.50 15.41 18.46
N GLU A 424 -13.48 16.26 18.52
CA GLU A 424 -12.09 15.91 18.21
C GLU A 424 -11.28 15.76 19.51
N PHE A 425 -10.62 14.62 19.68
CA PHE A 425 -9.81 14.33 20.86
C PHE A 425 -8.35 14.10 20.46
N MET A 426 -7.43 14.81 21.10
CA MET A 426 -6.01 14.52 20.94
C MET A 426 -5.64 13.24 21.71
N VAL A 427 -5.07 12.28 21.01
CA VAL A 427 -4.61 10.99 21.56
C VAL A 427 -3.10 10.92 21.40
N VAL A 428 -2.42 10.73 22.54
CA VAL A 428 -0.97 10.51 22.59
C VAL A 428 -0.71 9.02 22.39
N ASN A 429 0.41 8.69 21.74
CA ASN A 429 0.91 7.32 21.66
C ASN A 429 0.99 6.73 23.09
N LYS A 430 0.15 5.71 23.34
CA LYS A 430 -0.01 5.08 24.65
C LYS A 430 1.29 4.54 25.22
N HIS A 431 2.22 4.11 24.37
CA HIS A 431 3.52 3.58 24.79
C HIS A 431 4.45 4.70 25.24
N LEU A 432 4.58 5.75 24.42
CA LEU A 432 5.37 6.94 24.76
C LEU A 432 4.88 7.57 26.07
N LEU A 433 3.56 7.72 26.22
CA LEU A 433 2.96 8.26 27.43
C LEU A 433 3.38 7.47 28.67
N LYS A 434 3.29 6.13 28.62
CA LYS A 434 3.69 5.26 29.74
C LYS A 434 5.17 5.43 30.10
N ASP A 435 6.05 5.53 29.11
CA ASP A 435 7.48 5.72 29.35
C ASP A 435 7.80 7.10 29.92
N LEU A 436 7.19 8.16 29.40
CA LEU A 436 7.38 9.51 29.92
C LEU A 436 6.84 9.62 31.36
N VAL A 437 5.75 8.95 31.70
CA VAL A 437 5.24 8.87 33.09
C VAL A 437 6.23 8.12 33.98
N LYS A 438 6.75 6.97 33.56
CA LYS A 438 7.75 6.20 34.31
C LYS A 438 9.03 7.00 34.58
N LEU A 439 9.44 7.84 33.62
CA LEU A 439 10.59 8.71 33.75
C LEU A 439 10.32 10.01 34.55
N GLY A 440 9.08 10.24 34.99
CA GLY A 440 8.70 11.49 35.66
C GLY A 440 8.73 12.73 34.75
N LEU A 441 8.70 12.52 33.42
CA LEU A 441 8.81 13.58 32.41
C LEU A 441 7.45 14.04 31.87
N TRP A 442 6.36 13.32 32.17
CA TRP A 442 5.02 13.66 31.68
C TRP A 442 4.38 14.80 32.47
N ASN A 443 4.11 15.91 31.80
CA ASN A 443 3.36 17.06 32.30
C ASN A 443 2.70 17.82 31.13
N GLU A 444 1.88 18.83 31.42
CA GLU A 444 1.18 19.58 30.36
C GLU A 444 2.17 20.26 29.40
N GLN A 445 3.31 20.78 29.89
CA GLN A 445 4.34 21.34 29.02
C GLN A 445 4.92 20.29 28.05
N MET A 446 5.15 19.04 28.49
CA MET A 446 5.64 17.97 27.62
C MET A 446 4.64 17.66 26.51
N LYS A 447 3.35 17.65 26.84
CA LYS A 447 2.29 17.49 25.85
C LYS A 447 2.29 18.64 24.84
N GLN A 448 2.39 19.89 25.29
CA GLN A 448 2.46 21.06 24.40
C GLN A 448 3.71 21.03 23.51
N ASP A 449 4.86 20.63 24.03
CA ASP A 449 6.10 20.50 23.25
C ASP A 449 5.95 19.45 22.15
N ILE A 450 5.33 18.29 22.45
CA ILE A 450 5.07 17.24 21.45
C ILE A 450 4.08 17.74 20.40
N ILE A 451 3.05 18.50 20.78
CA ILE A 451 2.11 19.13 19.83
C ILE A 451 2.84 20.11 18.91
N ALA A 452 3.67 20.99 19.49
CA ALA A 452 4.45 21.97 18.75
C ALA A 452 5.46 21.31 17.80
N ALA A 453 6.01 20.16 18.19
CA ALA A 453 6.89 19.33 17.37
C ALA A 453 6.13 18.36 16.44
N ASN A 454 4.81 18.54 16.24
CA ASN A 454 4.00 17.71 15.34
C ASN A 454 4.04 16.21 15.65
N GLY A 455 4.13 15.85 16.93
CA GLY A 455 4.24 14.47 17.39
C GLY A 455 5.66 13.90 17.40
N SER A 456 6.67 14.69 17.05
CA SER A 456 8.07 14.32 17.22
C SER A 456 8.51 14.52 18.68
N VAL A 457 9.43 13.67 19.13
CA VAL A 457 10.15 13.84 20.41
C VAL A 457 11.63 14.19 20.21
N GLN A 458 12.13 14.25 18.96
CA GLN A 458 13.56 14.37 18.67
C GLN A 458 14.14 15.71 19.15
N GLY A 459 13.40 16.80 18.93
CA GLY A 459 13.79 18.16 19.30
C GLY A 459 13.64 18.48 20.80
N ILE A 460 13.04 17.61 21.61
CA ILE A 460 12.77 17.88 23.02
C ILE A 460 14.00 17.49 23.84
N ALA A 461 14.74 18.49 24.35
CA ALA A 461 16.03 18.27 25.03
C ALA A 461 15.96 17.35 26.26
N ARG A 462 14.88 17.45 27.04
CA ARG A 462 14.66 16.64 28.25
C ARG A 462 14.31 15.17 28.00
N VAL A 463 14.00 14.77 26.77
CA VAL A 463 13.72 13.36 26.44
C VAL A 463 15.06 12.63 26.22
N PRO A 464 15.33 11.52 26.94
CA PRO A 464 16.57 10.76 26.75
C PRO A 464 16.71 10.18 25.34
N GLN A 465 17.96 10.01 24.86
CA GLN A 465 18.23 9.53 23.49
C GLN A 465 17.60 8.16 23.19
N HIS A 466 17.65 7.21 24.12
CA HIS A 466 17.05 5.89 23.92
C HIS A 466 15.51 5.94 23.72
N ILE A 467 14.83 6.92 24.32
CA ILE A 467 13.39 7.16 24.08
C ILE A 467 13.20 7.82 22.71
N LYS A 468 14.06 8.78 22.35
CA LYS A 468 14.03 9.40 21.02
C LYS A 468 14.19 8.37 19.90
N ASP A 469 15.15 7.45 20.04
CA ASP A 469 15.40 6.41 19.05
C ASP A 469 14.20 5.45 18.93
N LEU A 470 13.58 5.07 20.04
CA LEU A 470 12.43 4.17 20.07
C LEU A 470 11.16 4.79 19.47
N TYR A 471 10.97 6.10 19.63
CA TYR A 471 9.75 6.82 19.23
C TYR A 471 9.95 7.75 18.04
N LYS A 472 10.91 7.44 17.16
CA LYS A 472 10.99 8.07 15.84
C LYS A 472 9.67 7.85 15.09
N THR A 473 9.15 8.92 14.50
CA THR A 473 8.01 8.85 13.60
C THR A 473 8.47 8.35 12.22
N VAL A 474 7.52 7.92 11.38
CA VAL A 474 7.82 7.50 10.00
C VAL A 474 8.55 8.57 9.17
N TRP A 475 8.39 9.84 9.54
CA TRP A 475 9.03 10.98 8.87
C TRP A 475 10.52 11.14 9.23
N GLU A 476 10.95 10.48 10.31
CA GLU A 476 12.30 10.52 10.87
C GLU A 476 13.04 9.20 10.64
N ILE A 477 12.33 8.18 10.14
CA ILE A 477 12.88 6.88 9.77
C ILE A 477 13.28 6.91 8.30
N SER A 478 14.46 6.35 8.01
CA SER A 478 14.95 6.19 6.65
C SER A 478 14.00 5.33 5.82
N GLN A 479 13.45 5.89 4.74
CA GLN A 479 12.61 5.13 3.81
C GLN A 479 13.38 4.01 3.12
N ARG A 480 14.71 4.12 3.00
CA ARG A 480 15.56 3.02 2.53
C ARG A 480 15.46 1.81 3.46
N THR A 481 15.51 2.03 4.78
CA THR A 481 15.35 0.98 5.79
C THR A 481 13.96 0.34 5.71
N ILE A 482 12.92 1.15 5.51
CA ILE A 482 11.55 0.65 5.31
C ILE A 482 11.46 -0.27 4.10
N ILE A 483 12.07 0.13 2.97
CA ILE A 483 12.13 -0.67 1.74
C ILE A 483 12.96 -1.95 1.94
N ASP A 484 14.09 -1.86 2.65
CA ASP A 484 14.95 -3.02 2.93
C ASP A 484 14.17 -4.05 3.77
N MET A 485 13.55 -3.63 4.87
CA MET A 485 12.70 -4.51 5.70
C MET A 485 11.50 -5.07 4.94
N ALA A 486 10.93 -4.31 4.00
CA ALA A 486 9.88 -4.80 3.10
C ALA A 486 10.40 -5.89 2.15
N ALA A 487 11.62 -5.76 1.64
CA ALA A 487 12.23 -6.79 0.80
C ALA A 487 12.57 -8.04 1.61
N ASP A 488 13.10 -7.88 2.82
CA ASP A 488 13.51 -8.97 3.70
C ASP A 488 12.30 -9.87 4.06
N ARG A 489 11.18 -9.25 4.49
CA ARG A 489 9.92 -10.01 4.70
C ARG A 489 9.28 -10.48 3.40
N GLY A 490 9.55 -9.82 2.28
CA GLY A 490 9.03 -10.14 0.95
C GLY A 490 9.38 -11.56 0.49
N ALA A 491 10.51 -12.09 0.95
CA ALA A 491 10.94 -13.47 0.73
C ALA A 491 9.96 -14.51 1.33
N TYR A 492 9.12 -14.12 2.29
CA TYR A 492 8.13 -14.99 2.93
C TYR A 492 6.68 -14.57 2.60
N ILE A 493 6.50 -13.64 1.67
CA ILE A 493 5.19 -13.13 1.22
C ILE A 493 4.95 -13.57 -0.23
N CYS A 494 4.12 -14.58 -0.43
CA CYS A 494 3.81 -15.12 -1.76
C CYS A 494 2.95 -14.18 -2.63
N GLN A 495 2.19 -13.27 -2.03
CA GLN A 495 1.47 -12.21 -2.72
C GLN A 495 2.33 -10.93 -2.77
N SER A 496 1.90 -9.82 -2.16
CA SER A 496 2.66 -8.59 -1.97
C SER A 496 2.28 -7.93 -0.64
N GLN A 497 2.61 -6.65 -0.45
CA GLN A 497 2.35 -5.88 0.76
C GLN A 497 2.02 -4.42 0.43
N SER A 498 1.08 -3.81 1.15
CA SER A 498 0.63 -2.42 0.93
C SER A 498 1.61 -1.38 1.47
N LEU A 499 2.73 -1.18 0.77
CA LEU A 499 3.86 -0.37 1.24
C LEU A 499 3.64 1.14 1.00
N ASN A 500 3.22 1.91 2.00
CA ASN A 500 3.25 3.37 1.89
C ASN A 500 4.67 3.92 2.05
N LEU A 501 5.00 4.95 1.28
CA LEU A 501 6.26 5.67 1.38
C LEU A 501 6.02 7.11 1.88
N HIS A 502 6.86 7.56 2.80
CA HIS A 502 6.71 8.84 3.49
C HIS A 502 7.89 9.75 3.21
N VAL A 503 7.65 10.92 2.63
CA VAL A 503 8.71 11.84 2.22
C VAL A 503 8.45 13.24 2.73
N GLN A 504 9.37 13.73 3.56
CA GLN A 504 9.48 15.15 3.85
C GLN A 504 10.22 15.87 2.72
N ASN A 505 9.68 17.01 2.28
CA ASN A 505 10.26 17.82 1.20
C ASN A 505 10.54 16.97 -0.05
N PRO A 506 9.47 16.46 -0.70
CA PRO A 506 9.60 15.63 -1.88
C PRO A 506 10.30 16.40 -3.00
N ASN A 507 11.21 15.72 -3.69
CA ASN A 507 11.80 16.20 -4.93
C ASN A 507 12.06 15.00 -5.84
N PHE A 508 12.22 15.23 -7.14
CA PHE A 508 12.35 14.15 -8.11
C PHE A 508 13.55 13.25 -7.85
N GLY A 509 14.66 13.78 -7.32
CA GLY A 509 15.83 12.98 -6.97
C GLY A 509 15.55 11.96 -5.86
N LYS A 510 14.90 12.39 -4.77
CA LYS A 510 14.51 11.51 -3.65
C LYS A 510 13.48 10.46 -4.08
N LEU A 511 12.45 10.86 -4.82
CA LEU A 511 11.44 9.93 -5.30
C LEU A 511 12.02 8.92 -6.29
N THR A 512 12.91 9.38 -7.18
CA THR A 512 13.64 8.49 -8.10
C THR A 512 14.45 7.47 -7.33
N SER A 513 15.29 7.90 -6.38
CA SER A 513 16.14 6.95 -5.63
C SER A 513 15.31 5.93 -4.84
N MET A 514 14.18 6.32 -4.26
CA MET A 514 13.28 5.42 -3.54
C MET A 514 12.63 4.37 -4.44
N HIS A 515 12.11 4.77 -5.60
CA HIS A 515 11.51 3.83 -6.55
C HIS A 515 12.54 2.87 -7.14
N PHE A 516 13.70 3.38 -7.54
CA PHE A 516 14.79 2.54 -8.06
C PHE A 516 15.35 1.60 -7.00
N HIS A 517 15.44 2.03 -5.74
CA HIS A 517 15.82 1.15 -4.64
C HIS A 517 14.78 0.05 -4.43
N SER A 518 13.49 0.38 -4.42
CA SER A 518 12.39 -0.58 -4.32
C SER A 518 12.42 -1.62 -5.45
N TRP A 519 12.63 -1.17 -6.68
CA TRP A 519 12.78 -2.03 -7.86
C TRP A 519 13.99 -2.95 -7.75
N LYS A 520 15.18 -2.40 -7.45
CA LYS A 520 16.43 -3.16 -7.35
C LYS A 520 16.47 -4.14 -6.19
N ARG A 521 15.73 -3.85 -5.11
CA ARG A 521 15.50 -4.80 -4.01
C ARG A 521 14.48 -5.89 -4.38
N GLY A 522 13.90 -5.84 -5.57
CA GLY A 522 12.98 -6.84 -6.09
C GLY A 522 11.59 -6.74 -5.50
N LEU A 523 11.13 -5.62 -4.95
CA LEU A 523 9.77 -5.54 -4.45
C LEU A 523 8.74 -5.83 -5.56
N LYS A 524 7.56 -6.36 -5.18
CA LYS A 524 6.43 -6.51 -6.10
C LYS A 524 5.58 -5.24 -6.12
N THR A 525 5.31 -4.70 -4.94
CA THR A 525 4.75 -3.35 -4.75
C THR A 525 5.87 -2.44 -4.27
N GLY A 526 6.31 -1.52 -5.13
CA GLY A 526 7.30 -0.51 -4.78
C GLY A 526 6.72 0.62 -3.95
N MET A 527 5.47 1.00 -4.22
CA MET A 527 4.76 2.04 -3.49
C MET A 527 3.25 1.87 -3.61
N TYR A 528 2.57 1.88 -2.46
CA TYR A 528 1.13 2.08 -2.35
C TYR A 528 0.83 3.59 -2.46
N TYR A 529 0.70 4.33 -1.35
CA TYR A 529 0.65 5.79 -1.40
C TYR A 529 2.02 6.43 -1.18
N LEU A 530 2.25 7.53 -1.89
CA LEU A 530 3.21 8.54 -1.46
C LEU A 530 2.51 9.47 -0.45
N ARG A 531 3.04 9.55 0.76
CA ARG A 531 2.62 10.50 1.80
C ARG A 531 3.67 11.59 1.91
N THR A 532 3.27 12.84 1.71
CA THR A 532 4.19 13.98 1.74
C THR A 532 3.88 14.91 2.92
N LYS A 533 4.92 15.58 3.42
CA LYS A 533 4.81 16.74 4.31
C LYS A 533 5.70 17.86 3.78
N ALA A 534 5.17 19.09 3.80
CA ALA A 534 5.96 20.29 3.53
C ALA A 534 6.86 20.62 4.75
N ALA A 535 8.00 21.28 4.51
CA ALA A 535 8.94 21.70 5.58
C ALA A 535 8.33 22.66 6.60
N ALA A 536 7.44 23.54 6.13
CA ALA A 536 6.79 24.56 6.94
C ALA A 536 5.30 24.22 7.05
N ASP A 537 4.88 23.76 8.22
CA ASP A 537 3.47 23.83 8.58
C ASP A 537 3.13 25.30 8.90
N ALA A 538 1.91 25.73 8.54
CA ALA A 538 1.38 26.99 9.02
C ALA A 538 1.52 27.05 10.54
N ILE A 539 2.05 28.15 11.06
CA ILE A 539 2.26 28.40 12.49
C ILE A 539 0.99 28.00 13.24
N LYS A 540 1.09 26.96 14.08
CA LYS A 540 -0.03 26.50 14.88
C LYS A 540 -0.20 27.47 16.04
N PHE A 541 -1.35 28.14 16.10
CA PHE A 541 -1.75 28.90 17.27
C PHE A 541 -2.05 27.94 18.43
N THR A 542 -1.04 27.62 19.23
CA THR A 542 -1.26 27.01 20.55
C THR A 542 -1.84 28.07 21.47
N VAL A 543 -2.97 27.78 22.10
CA VAL A 543 -3.78 28.70 22.92
C VAL A 543 -2.95 29.40 24.03
N GLU A 544 -1.83 28.82 24.46
CA GLU A 544 -0.98 29.38 25.52
C GLU A 544 0.06 30.43 25.04
N LYS A 545 0.38 30.50 23.74
CA LYS A 545 1.31 31.54 23.26
C LYS A 545 0.73 32.95 23.32
N GLN A 546 -0.60 33.08 23.35
CA GLN A 546 -1.28 34.36 23.63
C GLN A 546 -1.31 34.74 25.12
N ALA A 547 -0.90 33.86 26.04
CA ALA A 547 -0.75 34.24 27.44
C ALA A 547 0.68 34.74 27.74
N ALA A 548 1.70 34.12 27.13
CA ALA A 548 3.09 34.44 27.44
C ALA A 548 3.63 35.68 26.69
N GLU A 549 3.23 35.92 25.43
CA GLU A 549 3.75 37.05 24.63
C GLU A 549 2.89 38.33 24.76
N THR A 550 1.75 38.27 25.44
CA THR A 550 0.84 39.43 25.61
C THR A 550 0.82 39.99 27.04
N LEU A 551 1.51 39.35 28.00
CA LEU A 551 1.60 39.81 29.39
C LEU A 551 2.88 40.60 29.72
N GLU A 552 3.95 40.56 28.91
CA GLU A 552 5.14 41.38 29.16
C GLU A 552 5.05 42.85 28.68
N PRO A 553 4.30 43.23 27.62
CA PRO A 553 4.13 44.65 27.29
C PRO A 553 3.07 45.35 28.15
N MET A 554 2.05 44.63 28.65
CA MET A 554 0.89 45.23 29.32
C MET A 554 1.12 45.67 30.77
N TYR A 555 2.14 45.16 31.46
CA TYR A 555 2.47 45.59 32.83
C TYR A 555 3.45 46.77 32.88
N ALA A 556 4.24 47.00 31.82
CA ALA A 556 5.16 48.15 31.74
C ALA A 556 4.45 49.44 31.25
N GLN A 557 3.44 49.30 30.39
CA GLN A 557 2.72 50.44 29.80
C GLN A 557 1.70 51.07 30.76
N ASN A 558 1.10 50.28 31.67
CA ASN A 558 0.14 50.77 32.65
C ASN A 558 0.77 51.53 33.85
N GLN A 559 2.10 51.51 34.02
CA GLN A 559 2.78 52.37 35.01
C GLN A 559 3.25 53.71 34.42
N SER A 560 3.59 53.77 33.12
CA SER A 560 3.92 55.04 32.46
C SER A 560 2.69 55.92 32.24
N ASP A 561 1.54 55.29 31.96
CA ASP A 561 0.30 56.03 31.64
C ASP A 561 -0.42 56.55 32.89
N MET A 562 -0.19 55.96 34.08
CA MET A 562 -0.66 56.54 35.35
C MET A 562 0.23 57.68 35.88
N ALA A 563 1.50 57.77 35.46
CA ALA A 563 2.40 58.85 35.86
C ALA A 563 2.22 60.10 34.97
N CYS A 564 1.97 59.93 33.67
CA CYS A 564 1.75 61.06 32.74
C CYS A 564 0.38 61.75 32.88
N SER A 565 -0.62 61.09 33.49
CA SER A 565 -1.98 61.63 33.66
C SER A 565 -2.14 62.61 34.82
N LEU A 566 -1.13 62.80 35.68
CA LEU A 566 -1.19 63.72 36.82
C LEU A 566 -0.59 65.11 36.51
N ASP A 567 0.21 65.23 35.45
CA ASP A 567 1.01 66.43 35.17
C ASP A 567 0.48 67.31 34.01
N ASN A 568 -0.61 66.94 33.32
CA ASN A 568 -1.17 67.82 32.27
C ASN A 568 -2.66 67.55 31.92
N PRO A 569 -3.63 68.19 32.61
CA PRO A 569 -5.06 67.96 32.38
C PRO A 569 -5.65 68.49 31.06
N ASP A 570 -4.94 69.34 30.31
CA ASP A 570 -5.52 70.12 29.20
C ASP A 570 -5.15 69.63 27.78
N ALA A 571 -4.50 68.48 27.63
CA ALA A 571 -4.12 67.94 26.32
C ALA A 571 -5.07 66.82 25.85
N CYS A 572 -6.36 67.13 25.66
CA CYS A 572 -7.30 66.20 25.02
C CYS A 572 -8.32 66.91 24.13
N GLU A 573 -7.89 67.30 22.93
CA GLU A 573 -8.79 67.60 21.81
C GLU A 573 -8.26 66.96 20.52
N ALA A 574 -8.86 65.84 20.11
CA ALA A 574 -8.93 65.41 18.72
C ALA A 574 -10.01 64.32 18.54
N CYS A 575 -11.27 64.76 18.52
CA CYS A 575 -12.34 64.08 17.80
C CYS A 575 -12.72 64.95 16.60
N GLY A 576 -12.66 64.42 15.38
CA GLY A 576 -13.25 65.06 14.20
C GLY A 576 -12.62 64.69 12.86
N SER A 577 -13.09 63.59 12.26
CA SER A 577 -13.39 63.37 10.82
C SER A 577 -13.58 61.87 10.58
#